data_AF-A0A9P0CV06-F1
#
_entry.id   AF-A0A9P0CV06-F1
#
_cell.length_a   1.000
_cell.length_b   1.000
_cell.length_c   1.000
_cell.angle_alpha   90.00
_cell.angle_beta   90.00
_cell.angle_gamma   90.00
#
_symmetry.space_group_name_H-M   'P 1'
#
loop_
_entity.id
_entity.type
_entity.pdbx_description
1 polymer ?
#
loop_
_entity_poly.entity_id
_entity_poly.type
_entity_poly.pdbx_seq_one_letter_code
_entity_poly.pdbx_strand_id
1 'polypeptide(L)'
;MADVNRQMDFIARHIEVRNKGRNTTKKEKNGSESDSGDKGKENSSRRAYSNYYFFTINLAKTSVCKQFFLNTLSISSQVVKAVIKKTGVHETVNKDLRGKVCKNSLIEEDVKQNIRDHINSFEFIESHYCRTNTSRLYLPPSLNVSKMYSLYEEHCKDNNIKKIATESMYRRIFSEEFNISFVKPKKDLCDICYAYDISTTEEKEKLEEEYFLHRENRTKARKIKDLDKKKALENPHFLAATFDLQKALPVPKSDVALAYYKLKRQTYNFSIFNLGTDDGTCYMWHEVTTVWLS
;
A
#
# COMPACT_ATOMS: atom_id res chain seq x y z
N MET A 1 -32.57 -14.19 -19.88
CA MET A 1 -31.91 -15.22 -19.04
C MET A 1 -33.00 -15.98 -18.30
N ALA A 2 -33.27 -17.23 -18.66
CA ALA A 2 -34.21 -18.07 -17.91
C ALA A 2 -33.67 -18.26 -16.48
N ASP A 3 -34.54 -18.14 -15.48
CA ASP A 3 -34.19 -18.24 -14.07
C ASP A 3 -33.58 -19.63 -13.76
N VAL A 4 -32.27 -19.66 -13.57
CA VAL A 4 -31.49 -20.88 -13.29
C VAL A 4 -32.04 -21.61 -12.07
N ASN A 5 -32.62 -20.90 -11.09
CA ASN A 5 -33.21 -21.53 -9.92
C ASN A 5 -34.49 -22.30 -10.30
N ARG A 6 -35.33 -21.72 -11.15
CA ARG A 6 -36.56 -22.36 -11.64
C ARG A 6 -36.28 -23.64 -12.43
N GLN A 7 -35.22 -23.65 -13.22
CA GLN A 7 -34.77 -24.86 -13.93
C GLN A 7 -34.30 -25.95 -12.96
N MET A 8 -33.53 -25.57 -11.94
CA MET A 8 -33.02 -26.51 -10.94
C MET A 8 -34.15 -27.10 -10.08
N ASP A 9 -35.13 -26.28 -9.70
CA ASP A 9 -36.33 -26.74 -8.96
C ASP A 9 -37.18 -27.70 -9.80
N PHE A 10 -37.34 -27.42 -11.10
CA PHE A 10 -38.04 -28.32 -12.01
C PHE A 10 -37.34 -29.68 -12.07
N ILE A 11 -36.01 -29.70 -12.20
CA ILE A 11 -35.22 -30.93 -12.22
C ILE A 11 -35.34 -31.68 -10.89
N ALA A 12 -35.30 -30.97 -9.76
CA ALA A 12 -35.40 -31.57 -8.43
C ALA A 12 -36.73 -32.33 -8.23
N ARG A 13 -37.86 -31.77 -8.70
CA ARG A 13 -39.19 -32.39 -8.57
C ARG A 13 -39.38 -33.67 -9.40
N HIS A 14 -38.55 -33.86 -10.43
CA HIS A 14 -38.67 -34.97 -11.37
C HIS A 14 -37.62 -36.06 -11.14
N ILE A 15 -36.90 -36.00 -10.00
CA ILE A 15 -35.88 -36.96 -9.62
C ILE A 15 -36.15 -37.47 -8.21
N GLU A 16 -36.24 -38.80 -8.04
CA GLU A 16 -36.28 -39.44 -6.73
C GLU A 16 -34.95 -40.13 -6.43
N VAL A 17 -34.38 -39.86 -5.25
CA VAL A 17 -33.14 -40.49 -4.78
C VAL A 17 -33.50 -41.52 -3.70
N ARG A 18 -33.22 -42.80 -3.93
CA ARG A 18 -33.49 -43.88 -2.96
C ARG A 18 -32.19 -44.49 -2.43
N ASN A 19 -32.16 -44.75 -1.12
CA ASN A 19 -31.08 -45.47 -0.46
C ASN A 19 -31.07 -46.94 -0.87
N LYS A 20 -29.89 -47.50 -1.11
CA LYS A 20 -29.75 -48.95 -1.19
C LYS A 20 -29.57 -49.53 0.21
N GLY A 21 -30.65 -50.06 0.79
CA GLY A 21 -30.56 -50.88 2.00
C GLY A 21 -29.94 -52.24 1.69
N ARG A 22 -29.02 -52.72 2.53
CA ARG A 22 -28.61 -54.14 2.54
C ARG A 22 -29.67 -54.94 3.31
N ASN A 23 -30.32 -55.91 2.66
CA ASN A 23 -30.84 -57.08 3.37
C ASN A 23 -29.70 -58.09 3.44
N THR A 24 -29.07 -58.21 4.61
CA THR A 24 -28.17 -59.32 4.91
C THR A 24 -28.74 -60.08 6.10
N THR A 25 -29.25 -61.28 5.84
CA THR A 25 -29.59 -62.30 6.84
C THR A 25 -28.35 -62.62 7.69
N LYS A 26 -28.41 -62.30 8.99
CA LYS A 26 -27.37 -62.65 9.97
C LYS A 26 -27.38 -64.17 10.19
N LYS A 27 -26.26 -64.83 9.92
CA LYS A 27 -25.98 -66.20 10.37
C LYS A 27 -25.03 -66.07 11.55
N GLU A 28 -25.49 -66.43 12.74
CA GLU A 28 -24.71 -66.37 13.98
C GLU A 28 -23.58 -67.41 13.97
N LYS A 29 -22.38 -67.00 14.38
CA LYS A 29 -21.36 -67.90 14.96
C LYS A 29 -20.58 -67.16 16.05
N ASN A 30 -20.48 -67.84 17.19
CA ASN A 30 -19.79 -67.46 18.42
C ASN A 30 -18.26 -67.60 18.29
N GLY A 31 -17.49 -66.85 19.10
CA GLY A 31 -16.11 -67.21 19.48
C GLY A 31 -15.11 -66.04 19.68
N SER A 32 -14.92 -65.68 20.95
CA SER A 32 -13.76 -65.09 21.69
C SER A 32 -12.49 -64.53 21.00
N GLU A 33 -12.16 -63.29 21.41
CA GLU A 33 -10.88 -62.61 21.73
C GLU A 33 -9.55 -62.95 21.01
N SER A 34 -8.93 -61.92 20.40
CA SER A 34 -7.62 -61.37 20.80
C SER A 34 -7.24 -60.12 19.98
N ASP A 35 -6.34 -59.34 20.58
CA ASP A 35 -5.86 -57.97 20.30
C ASP A 35 -5.06 -57.78 18.97
N SER A 36 -4.78 -56.52 18.65
CA SER A 36 -3.88 -55.93 17.63
C SER A 36 -4.51 -55.35 16.35
N GLY A 37 -4.09 -54.11 16.06
CA GLY A 37 -4.75 -53.17 15.17
C GLY A 37 -4.65 -53.44 13.67
N ASP A 38 -5.76 -53.17 12.99
CA ASP A 38 -5.80 -52.61 11.64
C ASP A 38 -7.14 -51.87 11.48
N LYS A 39 -7.10 -50.57 11.17
CA LYS A 39 -8.31 -49.78 10.90
C LYS A 39 -8.82 -50.21 9.52
N GLY A 40 -9.58 -51.30 9.51
CA GLY A 40 -10.33 -51.77 8.36
C GLY A 40 -11.17 -50.64 7.79
N LYS A 41 -10.80 -50.17 6.59
CA LYS A 41 -11.66 -49.33 5.77
C LYS A 41 -12.95 -50.10 5.53
N GLU A 42 -14.03 -49.69 6.20
CA GLU A 42 -15.37 -50.09 5.82
C GLU A 42 -15.50 -49.90 4.31
N ASN A 43 -15.70 -51.01 3.62
CA ASN A 43 -15.89 -51.04 2.18
C ASN A 43 -17.32 -50.51 1.90
N SER A 44 -17.50 -49.21 2.13
CA SER A 44 -18.72 -48.51 1.78
C SER A 44 -18.85 -48.59 0.26
N SER A 45 -19.95 -49.19 -0.21
CA SER A 45 -20.28 -49.20 -1.63
C SER A 45 -20.13 -47.77 -2.16
N ARG A 46 -19.31 -47.58 -3.20
CA ARG A 46 -19.11 -46.27 -3.88
C ARG A 46 -20.43 -45.63 -4.35
N ARG A 47 -21.55 -46.35 -4.30
CA ARG A 47 -22.88 -45.90 -4.66
C ARG A 47 -23.89 -46.23 -3.55
N ALA A 48 -24.06 -45.29 -2.62
CA ALA A 48 -25.07 -45.36 -1.54
C ALA A 48 -26.51 -45.10 -2.05
N TYR A 49 -26.65 -44.42 -3.19
CA TYR A 49 -27.95 -43.95 -3.70
C TYR A 49 -28.20 -44.36 -5.16
N SER A 50 -29.47 -44.64 -5.46
CA SER A 50 -30.00 -44.81 -6.82
C SER A 50 -30.95 -43.66 -7.17
N ASN A 51 -30.81 -43.10 -8.38
CA ASN A 51 -31.65 -42.01 -8.86
C ASN A 51 -32.66 -42.54 -9.88
N TYR A 52 -33.93 -42.20 -9.70
CA TYR A 52 -35.04 -42.51 -10.60
C TYR A 52 -35.56 -41.21 -11.23
N TYR A 53 -35.91 -41.26 -12.51
CA TYR A 53 -36.30 -40.09 -13.31
C TYR A 53 -37.74 -40.26 -13.80
N PHE A 54 -38.50 -39.16 -13.79
CA PHE A 54 -39.92 -39.19 -14.15
C PHE A 54 -40.33 -37.96 -14.96
N PHE A 55 -41.39 -38.08 -15.74
CA PHE A 55 -42.13 -36.95 -16.31
C PHE A 55 -43.62 -37.10 -15.99
N THR A 56 -44.31 -35.97 -15.81
CA THR A 56 -45.76 -35.97 -15.59
C THR A 56 -46.48 -35.83 -16.92
N ILE A 57 -47.15 -36.88 -17.37
CA ILE A 57 -47.98 -36.90 -18.59
C ILE A 57 -49.42 -37.14 -18.15
N ASN A 58 -50.36 -36.29 -18.55
CA ASN A 58 -51.78 -36.37 -18.15
C ASN A 58 -51.98 -36.51 -16.62
N LEU A 59 -51.23 -35.72 -15.84
CA LEU A 59 -51.21 -35.76 -14.35
C LEU A 59 -50.69 -37.07 -13.74
N ALA A 60 -50.26 -38.05 -14.54
CA ALA A 60 -49.64 -39.28 -14.07
C ALA A 60 -48.11 -39.22 -14.17
N LYS A 61 -47.41 -39.69 -13.13
CA LYS A 61 -45.94 -39.80 -13.15
C LYS A 61 -45.52 -41.03 -13.97
N THR A 62 -44.86 -40.81 -15.09
CA THR A 62 -44.28 -41.87 -15.93
C THR A 62 -42.78 -41.97 -15.69
N SER A 63 -42.28 -43.16 -15.39
CA SER A 63 -40.84 -43.41 -15.20
C SER A 63 -40.11 -43.44 -16.53
N VAL A 64 -38.91 -42.85 -16.57
CA VAL A 64 -38.06 -42.80 -17.76
C VAL A 64 -36.62 -43.17 -17.43
N CYS A 65 -35.88 -43.59 -18.45
CA CYS A 65 -34.45 -43.84 -18.28
C CYS A 65 -33.66 -42.53 -18.20
N LYS A 66 -32.47 -42.59 -17.60
CA LYS A 66 -31.57 -41.43 -17.46
C LYS A 66 -31.28 -40.77 -18.81
N GLN A 67 -31.01 -41.55 -19.85
CA GLN A 67 -30.60 -41.01 -21.15
C GLN A 67 -31.74 -40.21 -21.79
N PHE A 68 -32.96 -40.73 -21.70
CA PHE A 68 -34.15 -40.03 -22.18
C PHE A 68 -34.36 -38.72 -21.42
N PHE A 69 -34.28 -38.74 -20.09
CA PHE A 69 -34.44 -37.53 -19.27
C PHE A 69 -33.43 -36.42 -19.63
N LEU A 70 -32.15 -36.77 -19.80
CA LEU A 70 -31.10 -35.81 -20.15
C LEU A 70 -31.28 -35.24 -21.56
N ASN A 71 -31.60 -36.09 -22.53
CA ASN A 71 -31.80 -35.68 -23.92
C ASN A 71 -33.04 -34.80 -24.07
N THR A 72 -34.16 -35.20 -23.46
CA THR A 72 -35.44 -34.47 -23.53
C THR A 72 -35.33 -33.06 -22.92
N LEU A 73 -34.61 -32.90 -21.81
CA LEU A 73 -34.39 -31.59 -21.20
C LEU A 73 -33.15 -30.86 -21.75
N SER A 74 -32.39 -31.49 -22.65
CA SER A 74 -31.11 -30.97 -23.18
C SER A 74 -30.14 -30.53 -22.06
N ILE A 75 -30.03 -31.32 -20.99
CA ILE A 75 -29.16 -31.04 -19.84
C ILE A 75 -28.05 -32.08 -19.68
N SER A 76 -26.91 -31.65 -19.16
CA SER A 76 -25.81 -32.57 -18.88
C SER A 76 -26.04 -33.35 -17.57
N SER A 77 -25.43 -34.53 -17.47
CA SER A 77 -25.49 -35.32 -16.24
C SER A 77 -24.88 -34.60 -15.01
N GLN A 78 -24.01 -33.60 -15.23
CA GLN A 78 -23.42 -32.80 -14.16
C GLN A 78 -24.44 -31.84 -13.55
N VAL A 79 -25.35 -31.28 -14.34
CA VAL A 79 -26.44 -30.42 -13.85
C VAL A 79 -27.30 -31.21 -12.86
N VAL A 80 -27.69 -32.43 -13.21
CA VAL A 80 -28.45 -33.33 -12.33
C VAL A 80 -27.71 -33.62 -11.01
N LYS A 81 -26.41 -33.91 -11.08
CA LYS A 81 -25.60 -34.12 -9.86
C LYS A 81 -25.53 -32.87 -8.98
N ALA A 82 -25.39 -31.70 -9.61
CA ALA A 82 -25.36 -30.42 -8.90
C ALA A 82 -26.71 -30.11 -8.23
N VAL A 83 -27.83 -30.40 -8.90
CA VAL A 83 -29.18 -30.29 -8.31
C VAL A 83 -29.27 -31.19 -7.09
N ILE A 84 -29.04 -32.51 -7.22
CA ILE A 84 -29.13 -33.47 -6.11
C ILE A 84 -28.27 -33.05 -4.91
N LYS A 85 -27.06 -32.54 -5.16
CA LYS A 85 -26.16 -32.04 -4.11
C LYS A 85 -26.70 -30.78 -3.43
N LYS A 86 -27.42 -29.92 -4.16
CA LYS A 86 -27.98 -28.66 -3.66
C LYS A 86 -29.34 -28.82 -2.96
N THR A 87 -30.15 -29.82 -3.34
CA THR A 87 -31.44 -30.10 -2.69
C THR A 87 -31.26 -30.71 -1.30
N GLY A 88 -30.32 -31.65 -1.12
CA GLY A 88 -29.99 -32.16 0.22
C GLY A 88 -31.23 -32.64 1.02
N VAL A 89 -31.33 -32.25 2.30
CA VAL A 89 -32.39 -32.65 3.25
C VAL A 89 -33.72 -31.91 3.03
N HIS A 90 -33.72 -30.81 2.26
CA HIS A 90 -34.92 -30.00 2.01
C HIS A 90 -35.45 -30.18 0.58
N GLU A 91 -36.77 -30.19 0.39
CA GLU A 91 -37.43 -30.41 -0.91
C GLU A 91 -37.30 -29.26 -1.92
N THR A 92 -36.47 -28.25 -1.63
CA THR A 92 -36.29 -27.03 -2.45
C THR A 92 -34.82 -26.73 -2.70
N VAL A 93 -34.48 -26.26 -3.91
CA VAL A 93 -33.09 -25.93 -4.26
C VAL A 93 -32.66 -24.64 -3.57
N ASN A 94 -31.53 -24.68 -2.86
CA ASN A 94 -30.93 -23.49 -2.26
C ASN A 94 -30.67 -22.39 -3.32
N LYS A 95 -31.05 -21.14 -3.02
CA LYS A 95 -30.89 -19.98 -3.91
C LYS A 95 -29.43 -19.82 -4.34
N ASP A 96 -29.20 -19.47 -5.62
CA ASP A 96 -27.84 -19.19 -6.12
C ASP A 96 -27.20 -17.99 -5.40
N LEU A 97 -26.03 -18.21 -4.81
CA LEU A 97 -25.24 -17.20 -4.09
C LEU A 97 -24.04 -16.71 -4.90
N ARG A 98 -23.92 -17.09 -6.19
CA ARG A 98 -22.85 -16.57 -7.05
C ARG A 98 -22.87 -15.05 -7.11
N GLY A 99 -21.70 -14.44 -6.94
CA GLY A 99 -21.53 -12.98 -6.88
C GLY A 99 -21.88 -12.34 -5.52
N LYS A 100 -22.44 -13.08 -4.57
CA LYS A 100 -22.70 -12.61 -3.19
C LYS A 100 -21.56 -13.00 -2.27
N VAL A 101 -20.36 -12.49 -2.56
CA VAL A 101 -19.28 -12.50 -1.58
C VAL A 101 -19.53 -11.29 -0.68
N CYS A 102 -19.88 -11.54 0.59
CA CYS A 102 -19.76 -10.50 1.60
C CYS A 102 -18.29 -10.05 1.57
N LYS A 103 -18.05 -8.80 1.20
CA LYS A 103 -16.70 -8.23 1.27
C LYS A 103 -16.26 -8.39 2.71
N ASN A 104 -15.29 -9.26 2.98
CA ASN A 104 -14.63 -9.44 4.28
C ASN A 104 -13.81 -8.18 4.68
N SER A 105 -14.25 -6.98 4.29
CA SER A 105 -13.47 -5.74 4.33
C SER A 105 -14.18 -4.62 5.09
N LEU A 106 -15.14 -4.95 5.96
CA LEU A 106 -15.42 -4.06 7.09
C LEU A 106 -14.24 -4.22 8.04
N ILE A 107 -13.16 -3.50 7.70
CA ILE A 107 -12.04 -3.25 8.58
C ILE A 107 -12.65 -2.66 9.85
N GLU A 108 -12.42 -3.31 11.00
CA GLU A 108 -12.86 -2.78 12.29
C GLU A 108 -12.31 -1.37 12.45
N GLU A 109 -13.21 -0.41 12.64
CA GLU A 109 -12.84 0.99 12.79
C GLU A 109 -11.94 1.19 14.02
N ASP A 110 -12.10 0.34 15.05
CA ASP A 110 -11.24 0.26 16.23
C ASP A 110 -9.76 0.04 15.87
N VAL A 111 -9.47 -0.81 14.88
CA VAL A 111 -8.08 -1.07 14.45
C VAL A 111 -7.50 0.16 13.76
N LYS A 112 -8.29 0.87 12.95
CA LYS A 112 -7.85 2.11 12.31
C LYS A 112 -7.61 3.21 13.33
N GLN A 113 -8.49 3.31 14.33
CA GLN A 113 -8.37 4.31 15.37
C GLN A 113 -7.08 4.11 16.19
N ASN A 114 -6.78 2.87 16.57
CA ASN A 114 -5.51 2.55 17.23
C ASN A 114 -4.27 2.97 16.42
N ILE A 115 -4.32 2.84 15.09
CA ILE A 115 -3.22 3.29 14.22
C ILE A 115 -3.12 4.82 14.23
N ARG A 116 -4.25 5.53 14.15
CA ARG A 116 -4.28 7.00 14.21
C ARG A 116 -3.72 7.51 15.53
N ASP A 117 -4.15 6.93 16.64
CA ASP A 117 -3.72 7.30 17.98
C ASP A 117 -2.21 7.07 18.16
N HIS A 118 -1.70 5.94 17.67
CA HIS A 118 -0.27 5.66 17.66
C HIS A 118 0.52 6.60 16.74
N ILE A 119 -0.01 7.02 15.58
CA ILE A 119 0.67 8.01 14.72
C ILE A 119 0.71 9.38 15.43
N ASN A 120 -0.37 9.76 16.12
CA ASN A 120 -0.46 11.03 16.85
C ASN A 120 0.38 11.08 18.13
N SER A 121 0.87 9.95 18.64
CA SER A 121 1.74 9.94 19.82
C SER A 121 3.18 10.38 19.53
N PHE A 122 3.58 10.45 18.25
CA PHE A 122 4.89 10.94 17.86
C PHE A 122 4.97 12.46 17.94
N GLU A 123 6.13 12.97 18.35
CA GLU A 123 6.42 14.41 18.30
C GLU A 123 6.59 14.88 16.86
N PHE A 124 5.78 15.85 16.46
CA PHE A 124 5.87 16.49 15.15
C PHE A 124 6.67 17.78 15.22
N ILE A 125 7.53 17.96 14.23
CA ILE A 125 8.28 19.18 14.01
C ILE A 125 7.50 20.04 13.02
N GLU A 126 7.14 21.24 13.43
CA GLU A 126 6.54 22.22 12.52
C GLU A 126 7.53 22.65 11.45
N SER A 127 7.02 23.02 10.27
CA SER A 127 7.85 23.46 9.16
C SER A 127 8.42 24.87 9.41
N HIS A 128 9.35 25.02 10.36
CA HIS A 128 9.98 26.31 10.72
C HIS A 128 10.73 26.97 9.53
N TYR A 129 10.91 26.26 8.41
CA TYR A 129 11.66 26.72 7.25
C TYR A 129 10.96 26.51 5.90
N CYS A 130 9.74 25.94 5.87
CA CYS A 130 9.01 25.86 4.61
C CYS A 130 8.30 27.19 4.37
N ARG A 131 8.41 27.67 3.13
CA ARG A 131 7.74 28.86 2.59
C ARG A 131 6.32 28.97 3.15
N THR A 132 5.86 30.20 3.37
CA THR A 132 4.63 30.69 4.04
C THR A 132 3.29 29.93 3.77
N ASN A 133 3.27 28.92 2.90
CA ASN A 133 2.06 28.28 2.36
C ASN A 133 1.92 26.77 2.62
N THR A 134 2.72 26.11 3.49
CA THR A 134 2.53 24.66 3.75
C THR A 134 2.23 24.36 5.22
N SER A 135 1.07 23.75 5.49
CA SER A 135 0.66 23.20 6.79
C SER A 135 1.18 21.77 7.06
N ARG A 136 2.28 21.38 6.41
CA ARG A 136 2.81 20.01 6.49
C ARG A 136 3.62 19.84 7.77
N LEU A 137 3.34 18.76 8.51
CA LEU A 137 4.09 18.36 9.70
C LEU A 137 5.24 17.42 9.32
N TYR A 138 6.30 17.44 10.14
CA TYR A 138 7.49 16.64 9.87
C TYR A 138 7.87 15.72 11.02
N LEU A 139 8.24 14.48 10.68
CA LEU A 139 8.81 13.52 11.63
C LEU A 139 10.33 13.52 11.57
N PRO A 140 11.03 13.24 12.68
CA PRO A 140 12.48 13.12 12.74
C PRO A 140 13.07 12.21 11.64
N PRO A 141 14.29 12.51 11.14
CA PRO A 141 14.94 11.71 10.09
C PRO A 141 15.33 10.30 10.55
N SER A 142 15.36 10.05 11.86
CA SER A 142 15.64 8.75 12.47
C SER A 142 14.46 7.78 12.43
N LEU A 143 13.26 8.29 12.09
CA LEU A 143 12.05 7.52 11.91
C LEU A 143 11.77 7.28 10.43
N ASN A 144 11.17 6.13 10.15
CA ASN A 144 10.61 5.79 8.86
C ASN A 144 9.34 4.96 9.10
N VAL A 145 8.48 4.80 8.09
CA VAL A 145 7.19 4.13 8.27
C VAL A 145 7.34 2.67 8.74
N SER A 146 8.38 1.95 8.28
CA SER A 146 8.64 0.58 8.77
C SER A 146 8.96 0.57 10.26
N LYS A 147 9.81 1.48 10.71
CA LYS A 147 10.21 1.61 12.11
C LYS A 147 9.04 2.05 12.98
N MET A 148 8.22 2.97 12.50
CA MET A 148 6.98 3.36 13.18
C MET A 148 6.01 2.19 13.29
N TYR A 149 5.93 1.33 12.28
CA TYR A 149 5.11 0.11 12.35
C TYR A 149 5.67 -0.91 13.35
N SER A 150 7.00 -1.10 13.43
CA SER A 150 7.60 -1.94 14.47
C SER A 150 7.28 -1.43 15.88
N LEU A 151 7.35 -0.12 16.10
CA LEU A 151 6.94 0.52 17.36
C LEU A 151 5.45 0.34 17.64
N TYR A 152 4.61 0.36 16.60
CA TYR A 152 3.18 0.06 16.73
C TYR A 152 2.93 -1.38 17.17
N GLU A 153 3.67 -2.35 16.62
CA GLU A 153 3.57 -3.75 17.05
C GLU A 153 3.99 -3.93 18.52
N GLU A 154 5.03 -3.23 18.97
CA GLU A 154 5.44 -3.20 20.38
C GLU A 154 4.36 -2.56 21.26
N HIS A 155 3.86 -1.38 20.88
CA HIS A 155 2.76 -0.70 21.56
C HIS A 155 1.50 -1.58 21.67
N CYS A 156 1.17 -2.32 20.62
CA CYS A 156 0.03 -3.24 20.63
C CYS A 156 0.25 -4.43 21.58
N LYS A 157 1.48 -4.93 21.72
CA LYS A 157 1.81 -5.98 22.69
C LYS A 157 1.67 -5.47 24.12
N ASP A 158 2.20 -4.28 24.40
CA ASP A 158 2.18 -3.70 25.74
C ASP A 158 0.74 -3.37 26.21
N ASN A 159 -0.10 -2.91 25.28
CA ASN A 159 -1.52 -2.58 25.55
C ASN A 159 -2.47 -3.78 25.37
N ASN A 160 -1.97 -5.01 25.18
CA ASN A 160 -2.76 -6.23 25.00
C ASN A 160 -3.82 -6.15 23.87
N ILE A 161 -3.48 -5.46 22.77
CA ILE A 161 -4.36 -5.32 21.60
C ILE A 161 -4.35 -6.62 20.79
N LYS A 162 -5.49 -7.32 20.76
CA LYS A 162 -5.62 -8.65 20.13
C LYS A 162 -5.55 -8.65 18.59
N LYS A 163 -5.86 -7.53 17.95
CA LYS A 163 -5.88 -7.39 16.48
C LYS A 163 -4.87 -6.34 16.04
N ILE A 164 -3.73 -6.83 15.57
CA ILE A 164 -2.68 -5.99 14.99
C ILE A 164 -2.95 -5.84 13.49
N ALA A 165 -2.93 -4.59 13.01
CA ALA A 165 -3.06 -4.31 11.59
C ALA A 165 -1.81 -4.73 10.81
N THR A 166 -1.94 -4.98 9.51
CA THR A 166 -0.77 -5.23 8.66
C THR A 166 0.00 -3.95 8.36
N GLU A 167 1.29 -4.05 8.08
CA GLU A 167 2.14 -2.90 7.69
C GLU A 167 1.55 -2.15 6.48
N SER A 168 0.96 -2.86 5.52
CA SER A 168 0.31 -2.24 4.36
C SER A 168 -0.86 -1.34 4.75
N MET A 169 -1.65 -1.75 5.76
CA MET A 169 -2.75 -0.95 6.28
C MET A 169 -2.23 0.29 7.02
N TYR A 170 -1.19 0.11 7.84
CA TYR A 170 -0.54 1.20 8.56
C TYR A 170 0.00 2.26 7.60
N ARG A 171 0.74 1.84 6.56
CA ARG A 171 1.26 2.72 5.50
C ARG A 171 0.17 3.47 4.77
N ARG A 172 -0.95 2.81 4.51
CA ARG A 172 -2.08 3.42 3.82
C ARG A 172 -2.70 4.54 4.67
N ILE A 173 -2.99 4.27 5.94
CA ILE A 173 -3.53 5.28 6.87
C ILE A 173 -2.54 6.44 7.00
N PHE A 174 -1.25 6.15 7.21
CA PHE A 174 -0.21 7.18 7.27
C PHE A 174 -0.15 8.07 6.02
N SER A 175 -0.36 7.51 4.83
CA SER A 175 -0.22 8.26 3.56
C SER A 175 -1.50 8.98 3.13
N GLU A 176 -2.67 8.41 3.42
CA GLU A 176 -3.98 8.93 2.99
C GLU A 176 -4.58 9.91 4.00
N GLU A 177 -4.42 9.66 5.30
CA GLU A 177 -5.08 10.45 6.35
C GLU A 177 -4.17 11.55 6.93
N PHE A 178 -2.85 11.41 6.82
CA PHE A 178 -1.90 12.35 7.42
C PHE A 178 -1.08 13.11 6.38
N ASN A 179 -1.05 14.45 6.49
CA ASN A 179 -0.13 15.29 5.72
C ASN A 179 1.23 15.42 6.44
N ILE A 180 1.89 14.29 6.67
CA ILE A 180 3.18 14.20 7.37
C ILE A 180 4.28 13.79 6.39
N SER A 181 5.51 14.25 6.61
CA SER A 181 6.69 13.76 5.89
C SER A 181 7.90 13.65 6.80
N PHE A 182 8.90 12.87 6.39
CA PHE A 182 10.15 12.80 7.15
C PHE A 182 11.02 14.01 6.85
N VAL A 183 11.63 14.60 7.89
CA VAL A 183 12.63 15.65 7.74
C VAL A 183 13.76 15.11 6.86
N LYS A 184 14.05 15.82 5.78
CA LYS A 184 15.27 15.57 5.02
C LYS A 184 16.38 16.39 5.64
N PRO A 185 17.53 15.78 6.00
CA PRO A 185 18.70 16.54 6.41
C PRO A 185 18.99 17.64 5.39
N LYS A 186 19.10 18.89 5.85
CA LYS A 186 19.34 20.05 4.97
C LYS A 186 20.74 19.92 4.38
N LYS A 187 20.87 20.12 3.07
CA LYS A 187 22.17 20.08 2.36
C LYS A 187 22.95 21.39 2.49
N ASP A 188 22.29 22.49 2.89
CA ASP A 188 22.87 23.82 2.99
C ASP A 188 22.38 24.49 4.28
N LEU A 189 23.05 24.17 5.39
CA LEU A 189 22.85 24.86 6.67
C LEU A 189 23.82 26.04 6.72
N CYS A 190 23.37 27.16 7.28
CA CYS A 190 24.30 28.25 7.59
C CYS A 190 25.12 27.83 8.82
N ASP A 191 26.45 27.83 8.69
CA ASP A 191 27.35 27.40 9.76
C ASP A 191 27.11 28.16 11.07
N ILE A 192 26.92 29.48 11.00
CA ILE A 192 26.65 30.35 12.17
C ILE A 192 25.32 29.97 12.83
N CYS A 193 24.23 29.81 12.05
CA CYS A 193 22.94 29.43 12.60
C CYS A 193 22.95 28.02 13.19
N TYR A 194 23.65 27.09 12.54
CA TYR A 194 23.72 25.70 12.96
C TYR A 194 24.55 25.53 14.23
N ALA A 195 25.69 26.22 14.31
CA ALA A 195 26.53 26.28 15.51
C ALA A 195 25.72 26.77 16.71
N TYR A 196 24.98 27.89 16.54
CA TYR A 196 24.13 28.41 17.61
C TYR A 196 23.03 27.44 18.05
N ASP A 197 22.38 26.73 17.12
CA ASP A 197 21.26 25.82 17.45
C ASP A 197 21.70 24.64 18.32
N ILE A 198 22.87 24.07 18.01
CA ILE A 198 23.44 22.89 18.68
C ILE A 198 24.18 23.23 19.97
N SER A 199 24.65 24.46 20.11
CA SER A 199 25.39 24.89 21.30
C SER A 199 24.59 24.78 22.60
N THR A 200 25.34 24.54 23.69
CA THR A 200 24.81 24.52 25.06
C THR A 200 24.40 25.92 25.52
N THR A 201 23.65 26.05 26.62
CA THR A 201 23.17 27.35 27.11
C THR A 201 24.31 28.35 27.37
N GLU A 202 25.43 27.90 27.93
CA GLU A 202 26.60 28.74 28.22
C GLU A 202 27.34 29.18 26.94
N GLU A 203 27.37 28.34 25.91
CA GLU A 203 27.96 28.68 24.61
C GLU A 203 27.04 29.59 23.80
N LYS A 204 25.71 29.41 23.94
CA LYS A 204 24.71 30.27 23.31
C LYS A 204 24.85 31.72 23.76
N GLU A 205 25.06 31.98 25.04
CA GLU A 205 25.29 33.34 25.56
C GLU A 205 26.50 34.02 24.88
N LYS A 206 27.56 33.26 24.58
CA LYS A 206 28.77 33.77 23.90
C LYS A 206 28.56 34.01 22.40
N LEU A 207 27.72 33.18 21.77
CA LEU A 207 27.44 33.24 20.33
C LEU A 207 26.21 34.10 19.99
N GLU A 208 25.46 34.57 21.00
CA GLU A 208 24.19 35.25 20.82
C GLU A 208 24.34 36.58 20.06
N GLU A 209 25.37 37.37 20.39
CA GLU A 209 25.64 38.63 19.70
C GLU A 209 25.95 38.41 18.21
N GLU A 210 26.83 37.46 17.89
CA GLU A 210 27.18 37.11 16.51
C GLU A 210 25.98 36.57 15.75
N TYR A 211 25.19 35.68 16.37
CA TYR A 211 24.00 35.11 15.79
C TYR A 211 22.92 36.16 15.51
N PHE A 212 22.68 37.08 16.45
CA PHE A 212 21.72 38.16 16.29
C PHE A 212 22.15 39.11 15.17
N LEU A 213 23.41 39.52 15.14
CA LEU A 213 23.97 40.37 14.09
C LEU A 213 23.89 39.69 12.72
N HIS A 214 24.24 38.40 12.62
CA HIS A 214 24.09 37.61 11.40
C HIS A 214 22.64 37.63 10.89
N ARG A 215 21.66 37.40 11.78
CA ARG A 215 20.23 37.38 11.44
C ARG A 215 19.71 38.76 11.03
N GLU A 216 20.18 39.82 11.67
CA GLU A 216 19.85 41.20 11.33
C GLU A 216 20.43 41.56 9.95
N ASN A 217 21.71 41.28 9.71
CA ASN A 217 22.38 41.51 8.43
C ASN A 217 21.72 40.75 7.29
N ARG A 218 21.34 39.48 7.52
CA ARG A 218 20.56 38.69 6.56
C ARG A 218 19.24 39.37 6.20
N THR A 219 18.55 39.92 7.20
CA THR A 219 17.27 40.61 7.00
C THR A 219 17.46 41.92 6.24
N LYS A 220 18.49 42.70 6.59
CA LYS A 220 18.88 43.93 5.88
C LYS A 220 19.22 43.64 4.42
N ALA A 221 20.08 42.65 4.16
CA ALA A 221 20.46 42.25 2.80
C ALA A 221 19.27 41.82 1.95
N ARG A 222 18.31 41.06 2.53
CA ARG A 222 17.07 40.68 1.85
C ARG A 222 16.20 41.90 1.52
N LYS A 223 16.02 42.82 2.47
CA LYS A 223 15.26 44.06 2.24
C LYS A 223 15.88 44.89 1.13
N ILE A 224 17.21 45.04 1.12
CA ILE A 224 17.93 45.77 0.07
C ILE A 224 17.73 45.08 -1.28
N LYS A 225 17.90 43.76 -1.36
CA LYS A 225 17.65 42.99 -2.57
C LYS A 225 16.23 43.16 -3.10
N ASP A 226 15.23 43.13 -2.22
CA ASP A 226 13.82 43.30 -2.62
C ASP A 226 13.54 44.72 -3.12
N LEU A 227 14.16 45.73 -2.52
CA LEU A 227 14.08 47.12 -2.99
C LEU A 227 14.76 47.27 -4.36
N ASP A 228 15.94 46.69 -4.55
CA ASP A 228 16.66 46.77 -5.82
C ASP A 228 15.95 45.98 -6.93
N LYS A 229 15.30 44.85 -6.60
CA LYS A 229 14.42 44.13 -7.54
C LYS A 229 13.25 45.02 -7.99
N LYS A 230 12.59 45.73 -7.07
CA LYS A 230 11.50 46.67 -7.41
C LYS A 230 11.98 47.82 -8.30
N LYS A 231 13.13 48.43 -7.96
CA LYS A 231 13.74 49.49 -8.77
C LYS A 231 14.08 49.01 -10.19
N ALA A 232 14.61 47.80 -10.33
CA ALA A 232 14.93 47.22 -11.64
C ALA A 232 13.69 46.91 -12.49
N LEU A 233 12.54 46.66 -11.86
CA LEU A 233 11.27 46.50 -12.57
C LEU A 233 10.69 47.84 -13.04
N GLU A 234 10.88 48.90 -12.27
CA GLU A 234 10.34 50.23 -12.55
C GLU A 234 11.22 51.06 -13.51
N ASN A 235 12.54 50.87 -13.47
CA ASN A 235 13.50 51.67 -14.23
C ASN A 235 14.29 50.81 -15.25
N PRO A 236 14.05 50.97 -16.56
CA PRO A 236 14.77 50.25 -17.62
C PRO A 236 16.29 50.49 -17.66
N HIS A 237 16.78 51.57 -17.02
CA HIS A 237 18.21 51.90 -16.95
C HIS A 237 18.90 51.37 -15.69
N PHE A 238 18.20 50.64 -14.81
CA PHE A 238 18.75 50.07 -13.59
C PHE A 238 18.75 48.54 -13.66
N LEU A 239 19.92 47.93 -13.55
CA LEU A 239 20.09 46.47 -13.55
C LEU A 239 20.36 45.97 -12.14
N ALA A 240 19.49 45.10 -11.62
CA ALA A 240 19.74 44.32 -10.42
C ALA A 240 19.97 42.86 -10.80
N ALA A 241 21.14 42.30 -10.48
CA ALA A 241 21.47 40.92 -10.80
C ALA A 241 22.05 40.18 -9.60
N THR A 242 21.78 38.88 -9.51
CA THR A 242 22.44 37.97 -8.57
C THR A 242 23.31 36.99 -9.33
N PHE A 243 24.52 36.77 -8.86
CA PHE A 243 25.44 35.82 -9.46
C PHE A 243 25.85 34.75 -8.44
N ASP A 244 26.05 33.54 -8.94
CA ASP A 244 26.49 32.39 -8.15
C ASP A 244 27.40 31.50 -8.98
N LEU A 245 28.50 31.04 -8.38
CA LEU A 245 29.40 30.06 -8.98
C LEU A 245 29.03 28.68 -8.45
N GLN A 246 28.53 27.82 -9.33
CA GLN A 246 28.18 26.46 -8.95
C GLN A 246 29.40 25.65 -8.54
N LYS A 247 29.16 24.62 -7.72
CA LYS A 247 30.19 23.64 -7.38
C LYS A 247 30.81 23.05 -8.64
N ALA A 248 32.15 22.91 -8.64
CA ALA A 248 32.91 22.33 -9.74
C ALA A 248 32.31 20.99 -10.20
N LEU A 249 32.04 20.90 -11.51
CA LEU A 249 31.41 19.76 -12.15
C LEU A 249 32.50 18.85 -12.74
N PRO A 250 32.71 17.64 -12.20
CA PRO A 250 33.68 16.71 -12.76
C PRO A 250 33.15 16.11 -14.06
N VAL A 251 33.93 16.24 -15.15
CA VAL A 251 33.59 15.75 -16.48
C VAL A 251 34.74 14.88 -17.03
N PRO A 252 34.46 13.69 -17.62
CA PRO A 252 33.16 13.09 -17.80
C PRO A 252 32.58 12.50 -16.50
N LYS A 253 31.27 12.65 -16.33
CA LYS A 253 30.54 11.95 -15.27
C LYS A 253 30.37 10.49 -15.68
N SER A 254 30.92 9.58 -14.88
CA SER A 254 30.80 8.14 -15.11
C SER A 254 30.67 7.42 -13.79
N ASP A 255 29.72 6.48 -13.74
CA ASP A 255 29.50 5.60 -12.59
C ASP A 255 30.37 4.33 -12.65
N VAL A 256 31.24 4.21 -13.66
CA VAL A 256 32.16 3.08 -13.83
C VAL A 256 33.39 3.28 -12.95
N ALA A 257 33.74 2.29 -12.14
CA ALA A 257 34.90 2.34 -11.24
C ALA A 257 36.22 2.65 -11.97
N LEU A 258 36.42 2.18 -13.20
CA LEU A 258 37.59 2.51 -14.04
C LEU A 258 37.73 4.00 -14.36
N ALA A 259 36.63 4.76 -14.38
CA ALA A 259 36.65 6.21 -14.60
C ALA A 259 37.17 6.99 -13.37
N TYR A 260 37.32 6.33 -12.21
CA TYR A 260 37.98 6.90 -11.04
C TYR A 260 39.47 7.15 -11.28
N TYR A 261 40.15 6.23 -11.99
CA TYR A 261 41.58 6.30 -12.30
C TYR A 261 41.90 7.15 -13.54
N LYS A 262 40.89 7.69 -14.21
CA LYS A 262 41.06 8.64 -15.33
C LYS A 262 40.99 10.06 -14.82
N LEU A 263 41.77 10.96 -15.42
CA LEU A 263 41.73 12.39 -15.11
C LEU A 263 40.31 12.93 -15.35
N LYS A 264 39.65 13.35 -14.26
CA LYS A 264 38.39 14.09 -14.32
C LYS A 264 38.72 15.56 -14.37
N ARG A 265 38.27 16.24 -15.42
CA ARG A 265 38.46 17.68 -15.56
C ARG A 265 37.36 18.41 -14.83
N GLN A 266 37.68 19.55 -14.23
CA GLN A 266 36.67 20.40 -13.64
C GLN A 266 36.08 21.34 -14.69
N THR A 267 34.75 21.34 -14.78
CA THR A 267 33.97 22.33 -15.49
C THR A 267 33.30 23.23 -14.48
N TYR A 268 33.43 24.54 -14.67
CA TYR A 268 32.84 25.56 -13.83
C TYR A 268 31.59 26.10 -14.52
N ASN A 269 30.60 26.50 -13.74
CA ASN A 269 29.41 27.18 -14.23
C ASN A 269 29.13 28.42 -13.37
N PHE A 270 29.33 29.60 -13.94
CA PHE A 270 28.99 30.87 -13.33
C PHE A 270 27.63 31.32 -13.85
N SER A 271 26.67 31.42 -12.95
CA SER A 271 25.31 31.84 -13.27
C SER A 271 25.10 33.30 -12.90
N ILE A 272 24.47 34.06 -13.79
CA ILE A 272 24.01 35.43 -13.56
C ILE A 272 22.51 35.44 -13.80
N PHE A 273 21.75 35.89 -12.81
CA PHE A 273 20.30 36.01 -12.88
C PHE A 273 19.88 37.47 -12.74
N ASN A 274 19.24 38.01 -13.76
CA ASN A 274 18.67 39.35 -13.76
C ASN A 274 17.36 39.34 -12.97
N LEU A 275 17.29 40.11 -11.89
CA LEU A 275 16.12 40.19 -11.01
C LEU A 275 14.96 41.00 -11.60
N GLY A 276 15.24 41.88 -12.58
CA GLY A 276 14.24 42.74 -13.22
C GLY A 276 13.53 42.03 -14.38
N THR A 277 14.28 41.37 -15.26
CA THR A 277 13.70 40.63 -16.41
C THR A 277 13.41 39.16 -16.11
N ASP A 278 13.86 38.66 -14.96
CA ASP A 278 13.84 37.24 -14.57
C ASP A 278 14.59 36.32 -15.57
N ASP A 279 15.59 36.86 -16.28
CA ASP A 279 16.46 36.10 -17.19
C ASP A 279 17.70 35.54 -16.49
N GLY A 280 18.04 34.28 -16.77
CA GLY A 280 19.25 33.62 -16.28
C GLY A 280 20.24 33.31 -17.40
N THR A 281 21.51 33.67 -17.22
CA THR A 281 22.62 33.34 -18.12
C THR A 281 23.63 32.45 -17.41
N CYS A 282 24.11 31.40 -18.07
CA CYS A 282 25.11 30.46 -17.56
C CYS A 282 26.39 30.57 -18.39
N TYR A 283 27.52 30.85 -17.74
CA TYR A 283 28.85 30.88 -18.33
C TYR A 283 29.60 29.62 -17.90
N MET A 284 29.82 28.71 -18.83
CA MET A 284 30.51 27.46 -18.57
C MET A 284 31.89 27.43 -19.21
N TRP A 285 32.90 27.00 -18.46
CA TRP A 285 34.26 26.79 -18.97
C TRP A 285 34.91 25.61 -18.26
N HIS A 286 35.88 24.98 -18.92
CA HIS A 286 36.68 23.92 -18.31
C HIS A 286 38.01 24.47 -17.80
N GLU A 287 38.63 23.80 -16.82
CA GLU A 287 39.91 24.17 -16.21
C GLU A 287 41.06 24.46 -17.22
N VAL A 288 41.00 23.88 -18.44
CA VAL A 288 42.04 24.06 -19.47
C VAL A 288 41.94 25.39 -20.22
N THR A 289 40.84 26.14 -20.07
CA THR A 289 40.64 27.42 -20.78
C THR A 289 41.40 28.58 -20.12
N THR A 290 41.94 28.40 -18.91
CA THR A 290 42.61 29.47 -18.13
C THR A 290 44.08 29.67 -18.51
N VAL A 291 44.36 29.89 -19.80
CA VAL A 291 45.65 30.41 -20.26
C VAL A 291 45.35 31.65 -21.11
N TRP A 292 46.05 32.75 -20.86
CA TRP A 292 46.02 34.05 -21.58
C TRP A 292 45.22 35.22 -20.98
N LEU A 293 45.31 35.47 -19.67
CA LEU A 293 45.22 36.84 -19.14
C LEU A 293 46.26 37.03 -18.02
N SER A 294 47.51 37.26 -18.43
CA SER A 294 48.59 37.82 -17.61
C SER A 294 49.14 39.05 -18.32
#